data_AF-A0A132N3V1-F1
#
_entry.id   AF-A0A132N3V1-F1
#
_cell.length_a   1.000
_cell.length_b   1.000
_cell.length_c   1.000
_cell.angle_alpha   90.00
_cell.angle_beta   90.00
_cell.angle_gamma   90.00
#
_symmetry.space_group_name_H-M   'P 1'
#
loop_
_entity.id
_entity.type
_entity.pdbx_description
1 polymer ?
#
loop_
_entity_poly.entity_id
_entity_poly.type
_entity_poly.pdbx_seq_one_letter_code
_entity_poly.pdbx_strand_id
1 'polypeptide(L)'
;MGELLRIGEVAARAGVSTRTVDFYTSLGLLTPSGRTSGNFRLYEPDVVQRIHAIRRLEADGVALDDIARALRTPDADHLAQLLDQLSQDLHALRAALPSADPEVHGLLTAIATRIRSLVLTALQIATDLSPPV
;
A
#
# COMPACT_ATOMS: atom_id res chain seq x y z
N MET A 1 -6.97 -17.73 -9.06
CA MET A 1 -5.87 -17.53 -10.03
C MET A 1 -6.50 -17.10 -11.34
N GLY A 2 -6.39 -15.81 -11.65
CA GLY A 2 -6.84 -15.28 -12.94
C GLY A 2 -5.73 -15.42 -13.98
N GLU A 3 -6.04 -15.14 -15.24
CA GLU A 3 -5.04 -15.15 -16.32
C GLU A 3 -3.94 -14.11 -16.06
N LEU A 4 -2.68 -14.52 -16.22
CA LEU A 4 -1.52 -13.64 -16.06
C LEU A 4 -1.54 -12.48 -17.07
N LEU A 5 -1.22 -11.29 -16.59
CA LEU A 5 -1.29 -10.05 -17.37
C LEU A 5 0.10 -9.61 -17.84
N ARG A 6 0.19 -9.13 -19.08
CA ARG A 6 1.38 -8.42 -19.57
C ARG A 6 1.43 -7.01 -18.99
N ILE A 7 2.62 -6.41 -19.01
CA ILE A 7 2.83 -5.03 -18.52
C ILE A 7 1.85 -4.01 -19.13
N GLY A 8 1.51 -4.15 -20.42
CA GLY A 8 0.56 -3.27 -21.10
C GLY A 8 -0.88 -3.43 -20.58
N GLU A 9 -1.28 -4.65 -20.24
CA GLU A 9 -2.60 -4.95 -19.70
C GLU A 9 -2.72 -4.47 -18.24
N VAL A 10 -1.66 -4.67 -17.45
CA VAL A 10 -1.56 -4.11 -16.09
C VAL A 10 -1.68 -2.58 -16.14
N ALA A 11 -0.91 -1.93 -17.02
CA ALA A 11 -0.91 -0.49 -17.18
C ALA A 11 -2.30 0.04 -17.57
N ALA A 12 -2.96 -0.59 -18.55
CA ALA A 12 -4.30 -0.23 -18.98
C ALA A 12 -5.34 -0.40 -17.86
N ARG A 13 -5.33 -1.54 -17.16
CA ARG A 13 -6.30 -1.81 -16.07
C ARG A 13 -6.09 -0.92 -14.85
N ALA A 14 -4.83 -0.59 -14.52
CA ALA A 14 -4.51 0.27 -13.38
C ALA A 14 -4.55 1.77 -13.71
N GLY A 15 -4.79 2.15 -14.99
CA GLY A 15 -4.82 3.54 -15.43
C GLY A 15 -3.49 4.26 -15.25
N VAL A 16 -2.38 3.57 -15.51
CA VAL A 16 -1.00 4.09 -15.43
C VAL A 16 -0.24 3.85 -16.72
N SER A 17 0.92 4.49 -16.87
CA SER A 17 1.82 4.19 -17.98
C SER A 17 2.55 2.86 -17.76
N THR A 18 2.93 2.18 -18.85
CA THR A 18 3.83 1.01 -18.77
C THR A 18 5.16 1.35 -18.08
N ARG A 19 5.64 2.59 -18.24
CA ARG A 19 6.81 3.11 -17.54
C ARG A 19 6.62 3.15 -16.02
N THR A 20 5.42 3.48 -15.54
CA THR A 20 5.09 3.45 -14.11
C THR A 20 5.12 2.03 -13.56
N VAL A 21 4.56 1.07 -14.31
CA VAL A 21 4.60 -0.35 -13.92
C VAL A 21 6.04 -0.85 -13.88
N ASP A 22 6.86 -0.50 -14.87
CA ASP A 22 8.27 -0.89 -14.92
C ASP A 22 9.08 -0.23 -13.79
N PHE A 23 8.78 1.03 -13.47
CA PHE A 23 9.39 1.75 -12.35
C PHE A 23 9.05 1.10 -11.01
N TYR A 24 7.77 0.81 -10.73
CA TYR A 24 7.38 0.11 -9.50
C TYR A 24 7.98 -1.30 -9.42
N THR A 25 8.12 -1.99 -10.55
CA THR A 25 8.81 -3.29 -10.61
C THR A 25 10.29 -3.15 -10.24
N SER A 26 10.98 -2.10 -10.73
CA SER A 26 12.38 -1.84 -10.38
C SER A 26 12.60 -1.48 -8.91
N LEU A 27 11.60 -0.90 -8.26
CA LEU A 27 11.60 -0.62 -6.82
C LEU A 27 11.25 -1.84 -5.94
N GLY A 28 10.95 -2.99 -6.55
CA GLY A 28 10.53 -4.20 -5.85
C GLY A 28 9.10 -4.12 -5.29
N LEU A 29 8.31 -3.12 -5.71
CA LEU A 29 6.91 -2.99 -5.32
C LEU A 29 6.03 -3.99 -6.05
N LEU A 30 6.39 -4.34 -7.30
CA LEU A 30 5.70 -5.33 -8.11
C LEU A 30 6.65 -6.47 -8.43
N THR A 31 6.19 -7.70 -8.25
CA THR A 31 6.96 -8.90 -8.59
C THR A 31 6.32 -9.56 -9.81
N PRO A 32 7.06 -9.75 -10.92
CA PRO A 32 6.55 -10.51 -12.04
C PRO A 32 6.46 -12.00 -11.67
N SER A 33 5.30 -12.60 -11.89
CA SER A 33 5.02 -14.02 -11.61
C SER A 33 5.69 -14.96 -12.60
N GLY A 34 6.15 -14.43 -13.74
CA GLY A 34 6.85 -15.22 -14.75
C GLY A 34 7.18 -14.43 -16.01
N ARG A 35 7.52 -15.17 -17.06
CA ARG A 35 7.77 -14.62 -18.39
C ARG A 35 7.06 -15.45 -19.46
N THR A 36 6.61 -14.79 -20.52
CA THR A 36 6.14 -15.46 -21.74
C THR A 36 7.31 -16.06 -22.54
N SER A 37 7.01 -16.93 -23.50
CA SER A 37 7.98 -17.48 -24.47
C SER A 37 8.68 -16.40 -25.30
N GLY A 38 8.04 -15.23 -25.47
CA GLY A 38 8.62 -14.05 -26.12
C GLY A 38 9.41 -13.13 -25.17
N ASN A 39 9.75 -13.61 -23.97
CA ASN A 39 10.52 -12.90 -22.93
C ASN A 39 9.82 -11.68 -22.30
N PHE A 40 8.50 -11.51 -22.48
CA PHE A 40 7.73 -10.47 -21.81
C PHE A 40 7.40 -10.85 -20.35
N ARG A 41 7.51 -9.90 -19.42
CA ARG A 41 7.11 -10.07 -18.01
C ARG A 41 5.60 -10.26 -17.88
N LEU A 42 5.22 -11.22 -17.04
CA LEU A 42 3.85 -11.53 -16.66
C LEU A 42 3.63 -11.21 -15.19
N TYR A 43 2.44 -10.73 -14.86
CA TYR A 43 2.03 -10.32 -13.53
C TYR A 43 0.71 -11.00 -13.15
N GLU A 44 0.53 -11.32 -11.88
CA GLU A 44 -0.79 -11.69 -11.37
C GLU A 44 -1.77 -10.51 -11.52
N PRO A 45 -3.08 -10.78 -11.66
CA PRO A 45 -4.09 -9.72 -11.73
C PRO A 45 -4.18 -8.83 -10.48
N ASP A 46 -3.75 -9.35 -9.32
CA ASP A 46 -3.72 -8.61 -8.03
C ASP A 46 -2.83 -7.36 -8.08
N VAL A 47 -1.81 -7.35 -8.95
CA VAL A 47 -0.88 -6.24 -9.18
C VAL A 47 -1.63 -4.96 -9.55
N VAL A 48 -2.78 -5.06 -10.21
CA VAL A 48 -3.64 -3.92 -10.52
C VAL A 48 -4.15 -3.25 -9.24
N GLN A 49 -4.66 -4.04 -8.28
CA GLN A 49 -5.15 -3.53 -7.00
C GLN A 49 -4.01 -2.94 -6.17
N ARG A 50 -2.84 -3.57 -6.21
CA ARG A 50 -1.62 -3.04 -5.59
C ARG A 50 -1.23 -1.68 -6.15
N ILE A 51 -1.26 -1.48 -7.47
CA ILE A 51 -0.97 -0.17 -8.09
C ILE A 51 -1.97 0.88 -7.59
N HIS A 52 -3.27 0.54 -7.50
CA HIS A 52 -4.27 1.45 -6.95
C HIS A 52 -4.03 1.78 -5.47
N ALA A 53 -3.53 0.84 -4.68
CA ALA A 53 -3.17 1.06 -3.28
C ALA A 53 -1.95 2.00 -3.14
N ILE A 54 -0.88 1.75 -3.90
CA ILE A 54 0.32 2.62 -3.93
C ILE A 54 -0.07 4.04 -4.31
N ARG A 55 -0.87 4.22 -5.38
CA ARG A 55 -1.30 5.55 -5.82
C ARG A 55 -2.19 6.28 -4.82
N ARG A 56 -2.97 5.55 -4.02
CA ARG A 56 -3.72 6.15 -2.91
C ARG A 56 -2.76 6.69 -1.86
N LEU A 57 -1.78 5.90 -1.43
CA LEU A 57 -0.75 6.35 -0.48
C LEU A 57 0.06 7.56 -1.00
N GLU A 58 0.37 7.61 -2.29
CA GLU A 58 1.04 8.78 -2.90
C GLU A 58 0.13 10.03 -2.91
N ALA A 59 -1.14 9.90 -3.33
CA ALA A 59 -2.12 11.00 -3.27
C ALA A 59 -2.34 11.51 -1.84
N ASP A 60 -2.05 10.65 -0.89
CA ASP A 60 -2.20 10.85 0.52
C ASP A 60 -0.97 11.49 1.19
N GLY A 61 0.08 11.79 0.42
CA GLY A 61 1.28 12.50 0.86
C GLY A 61 2.42 11.59 1.33
N VAL A 62 2.29 10.27 1.21
CA VAL A 62 3.37 9.34 1.55
C VAL A 62 4.35 9.25 0.38
N ALA A 63 5.64 9.45 0.67
CA ALA A 63 6.67 9.33 -0.36
C ALA A 63 6.80 7.88 -0.83
N LEU A 64 6.92 7.69 -2.15
CA LEU A 64 7.04 6.35 -2.76
C LEU A 64 8.23 5.55 -2.22
N ASP A 65 9.34 6.22 -1.89
CA ASP A 65 10.51 5.60 -1.28
C ASP A 65 10.23 5.04 0.13
N ASP A 66 9.36 5.70 0.89
CA ASP A 66 8.92 5.24 2.21
C ASP A 66 7.97 4.04 2.08
N ILE A 67 7.07 4.07 1.09
CA ILE A 67 6.21 2.93 0.73
C ILE A 67 7.08 1.72 0.36
N ALA A 68 8.08 1.91 -0.51
CA ALA A 68 9.00 0.86 -0.91
C ALA A 68 9.88 0.35 0.24
N ARG A 69 10.24 1.20 1.20
CA ARG A 69 11.00 0.78 2.40
C ARG A 69 10.14 -0.06 3.35
N ALA A 70 8.90 0.36 3.59
CA ALA A 70 7.96 -0.36 4.44
C ALA A 70 7.70 -1.79 3.91
N LEU A 71 7.51 -1.92 2.60
CA LEU A 71 7.20 -3.20 1.95
C LEU A 71 8.38 -4.16 1.79
N ARG A 72 9.62 -3.64 1.85
CA ARG A 72 10.85 -4.45 1.80
C ARG A 72 11.31 -4.93 3.17
N THR A 73 10.67 -4.51 4.26
CA THR A 73 11.07 -4.91 5.62
C THR A 73 10.48 -6.30 5.89
N PRO A 74 11.32 -7.33 6.12
CA PRO A 74 10.88 -8.74 6.23
C PRO A 74 10.12 -9.06 7.53
N ASP A 75 10.01 -8.10 8.44
CA ASP A 75 9.30 -8.26 9.71
C ASP A 75 7.88 -7.70 9.58
N ALA A 76 7.01 -8.48 8.95
CA ALA A 76 5.57 -8.24 8.98
C ALA A 76 5.06 -8.12 10.42
N ASP A 77 5.69 -8.81 11.37
CA ASP A 77 5.40 -8.76 12.80
C ASP A 77 5.81 -7.41 13.43
N HIS A 78 6.94 -6.82 13.03
CA HIS A 78 7.37 -5.51 13.54
C HIS A 78 6.54 -4.37 12.93
N LEU A 79 6.13 -4.51 11.67
CA LEU A 79 5.16 -3.61 11.05
C LEU A 79 3.79 -3.74 11.75
N ALA A 80 3.30 -4.95 12.01
CA ALA A 80 2.07 -5.18 12.75
C ALA A 80 2.12 -4.57 14.15
N GLN A 81 3.24 -4.72 14.87
CA GLN A 81 3.45 -4.08 16.18
C GLN A 81 3.46 -2.55 16.12
N LEU A 82 4.14 -1.96 15.15
CA LEU A 82 4.15 -0.50 14.97
C LEU A 82 2.75 0.03 14.64
N LEU A 83 1.98 -0.71 13.86
CA LEU A 83 0.61 -0.36 13.49
C LEU A 83 -0.36 -0.51 14.67
N ASP A 84 -0.21 -1.55 15.48
CA ASP A 84 -0.97 -1.74 16.71
C ASP A 84 -0.66 -0.60 17.70
N GLN A 85 0.62 -0.26 17.87
CA GLN A 85 1.04 0.84 18.74
C GLN A 85 0.45 2.17 18.27
N LEU A 86 0.52 2.46 16.97
CA LEU A 86 -0.07 3.68 16.39
C LEU A 86 -1.59 3.72 16.59
N SER A 87 -2.26 2.57 16.50
CA SER A 87 -3.70 2.45 16.73
C SER A 87 -4.08 2.73 18.19
N GLN A 88 -3.26 2.24 19.14
CA GLN A 88 -3.42 2.48 20.57
C GLN A 88 -3.19 3.95 20.91
N ASP A 89 -2.15 4.56 20.36
CA ASP A 89 -1.83 5.98 20.57
C ASP A 89 -2.97 6.88 20.07
N LEU A 90 -3.55 6.56 18.90
CA LEU A 90 -4.73 7.27 18.40
C LEU A 90 -5.98 7.05 19.25
N HIS A 91 -6.16 5.85 19.80
CA HIS A 91 -7.26 5.59 20.71
C HIS A 91 -7.11 6.39 22.01
N ALA A 92 -5.88 6.48 22.54
CA ALA A 92 -5.55 7.28 23.71
C ALA A 92 -5.77 8.78 23.46
N LEU A 93 -5.31 9.30 22.33
CA LEU A 93 -5.59 10.68 21.90
C LEU A 93 -7.10 10.94 21.80
N ARG A 94 -7.86 10.00 21.23
CA ARG A 94 -9.33 10.12 21.14
C ARG A 94 -10.03 10.03 22.50
N ALA A 95 -9.50 9.28 23.45
CA ALA A 95 -10.01 9.21 24.81
C ALA A 95 -9.68 10.48 25.62
N ALA A 96 -8.60 11.19 25.28
CA ALA A 96 -8.21 12.47 25.89
C ALA A 96 -8.96 13.69 25.31
N LEU A 97 -9.60 13.53 24.14
CA LEU A 97 -10.38 14.58 23.46
C LEU A 97 -11.63 15.14 24.17
N PRO A 98 -12.30 14.47 25.14
CA PRO A 98 -13.47 15.06 25.81
C PRO A 98 -13.18 16.36 26.58
N SER A 99 -11.90 16.69 26.78
CA SER A 99 -11.43 17.91 27.44
C SER A 99 -11.01 19.03 26.48
N ALA A 100 -11.11 18.83 25.16
CA ALA A 100 -10.59 19.74 24.13
C ALA A 100 -11.71 20.38 23.29
N ASP A 101 -11.44 21.57 22.75
CA ASP A 101 -12.38 22.36 21.93
C ASP A 101 -12.96 21.58 20.73
N PRO A 102 -14.24 21.81 20.36
CA PRO A 102 -14.93 21.07 19.30
C PRO A 102 -14.29 21.20 17.90
N GLU A 103 -13.59 22.30 17.61
CA GLU A 103 -12.79 22.45 16.38
C GLU A 103 -11.60 21.47 16.36
N VAL A 104 -10.92 21.31 17.50
CA VAL A 104 -9.79 20.40 17.68
C VAL A 104 -10.27 18.94 17.57
N HIS A 105 -11.48 18.64 18.05
CA HIS A 105 -12.12 17.32 17.92
C HIS A 105 -12.36 16.92 16.46
N GLY A 106 -12.84 17.86 15.63
CA GLY A 106 -13.06 17.62 14.20
C GLY A 106 -11.77 17.31 13.47
N LEU A 107 -10.72 18.09 13.72
CA LEU A 107 -9.39 17.90 13.13
C LEU A 107 -8.77 16.56 13.53
N LEU A 108 -8.83 16.19 14.81
CA LEU A 108 -8.27 14.92 15.29
C LEU A 108 -9.04 13.70 14.76
N THR A 109 -10.36 13.81 14.60
CA THR A 109 -11.17 12.74 13.98
C THR A 109 -10.79 12.56 12.50
N ALA A 110 -10.59 13.67 11.78
CA ALA A 110 -10.13 13.62 10.40
C ALA A 110 -8.73 12.99 10.30
N ILE A 111 -7.78 13.40 11.16
CA ILE A 111 -6.43 12.84 11.21
C ILE A 111 -6.45 11.34 11.53
N ALA A 112 -7.19 10.91 12.56
CA ALA A 112 -7.25 9.51 12.96
C ALA A 112 -7.87 8.62 11.87
N THR A 113 -8.91 9.10 11.19
CA THR A 113 -9.53 8.41 10.05
C THR A 113 -8.54 8.27 8.90
N ARG A 114 -7.78 9.34 8.65
CA ARG A 114 -6.78 9.38 7.60
C ARG A 114 -5.65 8.39 7.85
N ILE A 115 -5.11 8.37 9.07
CA ILE A 115 -4.08 7.43 9.48
C ILE A 115 -4.59 5.98 9.35
N ARG A 116 -5.80 5.67 9.84
CA ARG A 116 -6.36 4.32 9.69
C ARG A 116 -6.44 3.88 8.22
N SER A 117 -6.86 4.78 7.34
CA SER A 117 -6.93 4.50 5.90
C SER A 117 -5.55 4.21 5.30
N LEU A 118 -4.53 4.96 5.71
CA LEU A 118 -3.14 4.73 5.29
C LEU A 118 -2.62 3.36 5.75
N VAL A 119 -2.89 3.02 7.01
CA VAL A 119 -2.48 1.73 7.62
C VAL A 119 -3.10 0.54 6.91
N LEU A 120 -4.42 0.55 6.70
CA LEU A 120 -5.12 -0.55 6.03
C LEU A 120 -4.63 -0.72 4.58
N THR A 121 -4.35 0.41 3.90
CA THR A 121 -3.82 0.37 2.53
C THR A 121 -2.40 -0.20 2.50
N ALA A 122 -1.55 0.15 3.47
CA ALA A 122 -0.19 -0.39 3.58
C ALA A 122 -0.18 -1.90 3.87
N LEU A 123 -1.03 -2.37 4.79
CA LEU A 123 -1.17 -3.79 5.11
C LEU A 123 -1.61 -4.62 3.91
N GLN A 124 -2.56 -4.11 3.11
CA GLN A 124 -3.02 -4.81 1.92
C GLN A 124 -1.89 -5.01 0.89
N ILE A 125 -1.02 -4.01 0.72
CA ILE A 125 0.11 -4.12 -0.18
C ILE A 125 1.13 -5.16 0.32
N ALA A 126 1.36 -5.25 1.64
CA ALA A 126 2.29 -6.20 2.24
C ALA A 126 1.81 -7.66 2.10
N THR A 127 0.52 -7.91 2.31
CA THR A 127 -0.07 -9.26 2.23
C THR A 127 0.00 -9.84 0.81
N ASP A 128 -0.26 -9.04 -0.23
CA ASP A 128 -0.19 -9.50 -1.62
C ASP A 128 1.26 -9.82 -2.08
N LEU A 129 2.28 -9.56 -1.25
CA LEU A 129 3.73 -9.64 -1.60
C LEU A 129 4.34 -10.95 -1.11
N SER A 130 3.62 -11.68 -0.24
CA SER A 130 4.00 -13.00 0.24
C SER A 130 3.30 -14.05 -0.63
N PRO A 131 4.01 -14.76 -1.52
CA PRO A 131 3.40 -15.90 -2.21
C PRO A 131 3.04 -16.98 -1.17
N PRO A 132 1.94 -17.74 -1.36
CA PRO A 132 1.68 -18.89 -0.50
C PRO A 132 2.85 -19.88 -0.63
N VAL A 133 3.36 -20.31 0.53
CA VAL A 133 4.42 -21.31 0.70
C VAL A 133 4.06 -22.61 -0.02
#